data_AF-A0A4W5LF02-F1
#
_entry.id   AF-A0A4W5LF02-F1
#
_cell.length_a   1.000
_cell.length_b   1.000
_cell.length_c   1.000
_cell.angle_alpha   90.00
_cell.angle_beta   90.00
_cell.angle_gamma   90.00
#
_symmetry.space_group_name_H-M   'P 1'
#
loop_
_entity.id
_entity.type
_entity.pdbx_description
1 polymer ?
#
loop_
_entity_poly.entity_id
_entity_poly.type
_entity_poly.pdbx_seq_one_letter_code
_entity_poly.pdbx_strand_id
1 'polypeptide(L)' 'MSGASVKVAVRVRPFNSREMGKDSKCIIQMSGNTTNYTHTHYYASTVHSARLH' A
#
# COMPACT_ATOMS: atom_id res chain seq x y z
N MET A 1 24.14 -12.20 20.02
CA MET A 1 23.75 -11.77 18.66
C MET A 1 23.38 -10.30 18.74
N SER A 2 24.20 -9.41 18.15
CA SER A 2 23.92 -7.97 18.14
C SER A 2 22.63 -7.71 17.33
N GLY A 3 21.66 -7.05 17.95
CA GLY A 3 20.32 -6.85 17.39
C GLY A 3 20.34 -5.85 16.23
N ALA A 4 20.34 -6.35 15.00
CA ALA A 4 20.07 -5.53 13.83
C ALA A 4 18.57 -5.22 13.76
N SER A 5 18.20 -3.94 13.84
CA SER A 5 16.82 -3.49 13.61
C SER A 5 16.59 -3.35 12.10
N VAL A 6 15.69 -4.18 11.57
CA VAL A 6 15.32 -4.18 10.15
C VAL A 6 14.44 -2.96 9.85
N LYS A 7 14.78 -2.21 8.80
CA LYS A 7 13.97 -1.06 8.36
C LYS A 7 13.04 -1.51 7.24
N VAL A 8 11.76 -1.18 7.38
CA VAL A 8 10.74 -1.49 6.38
C VAL A 8 10.20 -0.19 5.81
N ALA A 9 10.04 -0.16 4.48
CA ALA A 9 9.41 0.94 3.77
C ALA A 9 8.22 0.44 2.95
N VAL A 10 7.19 1.28 2.88
CA VAL A 10 5.97 1.05 2.09
C VAL A 10 5.85 2.16 1.06
N ARG A 11 5.46 1.82 -0.16
CA ARG A 11 5.18 2.77 -1.23
C ARG A 11 3.82 2.47 -1.86
N VAL A 12 2.96 3.48 -1.89
CA VAL A 12 1.73 3.46 -2.69
C VAL A 12 2.09 3.83 -4.13
N ARG A 13 1.59 3.08 -5.11
CA ARG A 13 1.72 3.41 -6.54
C ARG A 13 0.40 3.96 -7.08
N PRO A 14 0.43 4.75 -8.16
CA PRO A 14 -0.78 5.12 -8.90
C PRO A 14 -1.51 3.89 -9.48
N PHE A 15 -2.76 4.11 -9.88
CA PHE A 15 -3.53 3.08 -10.57
C PHE A 15 -2.91 2.69 -11.91
N ASN A 16 -2.94 1.40 -12.20
CA ASN A 16 -2.60 0.89 -13.52
C ASN A 16 -3.85 0.83 -14.42
N SER A 17 -3.66 0.55 -15.71
CA SER A 17 -4.76 0.52 -16.70
C SER A 17 -5.89 -0.45 -16.34
N ARG A 18 -5.59 -1.58 -15.70
CA ARG A 18 -6.61 -2.56 -15.26
C ARG A 18 -7.46 -1.99 -14.13
N GLU A 19 -6.84 -1.29 -13.19
CA GLU A 19 -7.50 -0.69 -12.04
C GLU A 19 -8.39 0.48 -12.45
N MET A 20 -7.89 1.32 -13.37
CA MET A 20 -8.66 2.40 -13.99
C MET A 20 -9.85 1.86 -14.79
N GLY A 21 -9.67 0.80 -15.59
CA GLY A 21 -10.75 0.19 -16.37
C GLY A 21 -11.81 -0.56 -15.55
N LYS A 22 -11.59 -0.74 -14.25
CA LYS A 22 -12.54 -1.34 -13.30
C LYS A 22 -13.14 -0.32 -12.32
N ASP A 23 -12.90 0.98 -12.52
CA ASP A 23 -13.29 2.06 -11.60
C ASP A 23 -12.87 1.77 -10.15
N SER A 24 -11.66 1.22 -9.98
CA SER A 24 -11.15 0.82 -8.67
C SER A 24 -10.95 2.04 -7.77
N LYS A 25 -11.30 1.91 -6.48
CA LYS A 25 -11.17 3.00 -5.51
C LYS A 25 -9.87 2.89 -4.73
N CYS A 26 -9.27 4.05 -4.42
CA CYS A 26 -8.06 4.09 -3.62
C CYS A 26 -8.48 3.95 -2.17
N ILE A 27 -8.13 2.82 -1.56
CA ILE A 27 -8.48 2.53 -0.17
C ILE A 27 -7.32 2.79 0.80
N ILE A 28 -6.15 3.18 0.29
CA ILE A 28 -4.96 3.41 1.10
C ILE A 28 -4.80 4.90 1.35
N GLN A 29 -4.57 5.27 2.60
CA GLN A 29 -4.27 6.63 3.04
C GLN A 29 -2.99 6.60 3.86
N MET A 30 -2.13 7.59 3.69
CA MET A 30 -0.92 7.74 4.49
C MET A 30 -1.02 9.02 5.32
N SER A 31 -0.65 8.93 6.59
CA SER A 31 -0.50 10.07 7.50
C SER A 31 0.86 9.96 8.18
N GLY A 32 1.81 10.79 7.76
CA GLY A 32 3.22 10.65 8.14
C GLY A 32 3.76 9.27 7.76
N ASN A 33 4.30 8.55 8.75
CA ASN A 33 4.81 7.17 8.60
C ASN A 33 3.73 6.09 8.78
N THR A 34 2.50 6.48 9.10
CA THR A 34 1.39 5.56 9.31
C THR A 34 0.63 5.34 8.01
N THR A 35 0.39 4.08 7.67
CA THR A 35 -0.43 3.68 6.52
C THR A 35 -1.75 3.12 7.04
N ASN A 36 -2.86 3.75 6.65
CA ASN A 36 -4.21 3.31 6.95
C ASN A 36 -4.85 2.72 5.69
N TYR A 37 -5.72 1.74 5.87
CA TYR A 37 -6.55 1.21 4.79
C TYR A 37 -8.01 1.21 5.21
N THR A 38 -8.90 1.54 4.28
CA THR A 38 -10.34 1.40 4.47
C THR A 38 -10.79 0.04 3.96
N HIS A 39 -11.39 -0.76 4.86
CA HIS A 39 -12.01 -2.01 4.43
C HIS A 39 -13.25 -1.69 3.60
N THR A 40 -13.27 -2.11 2.33
CA THR A 40 -14.43 -1.99 1.46
C THR A 40 -14.66 -3.30 0.73
N HIS A 41 -15.93 -3.65 0.50
CA HIS A 41 -16.33 -4.85 -0.26
C HIS A 41 -16.04 -4.75 -1.77
N TYR A 42 -15.42 -3.66 -2.24
CA TYR A 42 -15.08 -3.44 -3.64
C TYR A 42 -13.66 -3.92 -3.94
N TYR A 43 -13.37 -4.25 -5.20
CA TYR A 43 -12.04 -4.68 -5.68
C TYR A 43 -10.97 -3.64 -5.31
N ALA A 44 -10.38 -3.81 -4.14
CA ALA A 44 -9.24 -3.05 -3.69
C ALA A 44 -8.01 -3.58 -4.41
N SER A 45 -7.39 -2.76 -5.25
CA SER A 45 -6.03 -3.04 -5.70
C SER A 45 -5.09 -2.86 -4.51
N THR A 46 -4.82 -3.96 -3.80
CA THR A 46 -3.85 -3.97 -2.69
C THR A 46 -2.46 -3.75 -3.28
N VAL A 47 -2.05 -2.48 -3.35
CA VAL A 47 -0.69 -2.08 -3.70
C VAL A 47 0.15 -1.97 -2.44
N HIS A 48 0.78 -3.07 -2.07
CA HIS A 48 1.90 -3.09 -1.13
C HIS A 48 3.05 -3.89 -1.75
N SER A 49 3.94 -3.21 -2.45
CA SER A 49 5.31 -3.71 -2.51
C SER A 49 6.03 -3.17 -1.28
N ALA A 50 5.97 -3.91 -0.18
CA ALA A 50 6.89 -3.70 0.92
C ALA A 50 8.29 -4.07 0.42
N ARG A 51 9.17 -3.08 0.26
CA ARG A 51 10.57 -3.35 -0.07
C ARG A 51 11.34 -3.36 1.24
N LEU A 52 11.79 -4.54 1.66
CA LEU A 52 12.77 -4.68 2.73
C LEU A 52 14.07 -4.02 2.27
N HIS A 53 14.65 -3.15 3.11
CA HIS A 53 15.99 -2.61 2.94
C HIS A 53 16.86 -3.04 4.11
#